data_AF-A0A2S0WEX4-F1
#
_entry.id   AF-A0A2S0WEX4-F1
#
_cell.length_a   1.000
_cell.length_b   1.000
_cell.length_c   1.000
_cell.angle_alpha   90.00
_cell.angle_beta   90.00
_cell.angle_gamma   90.00
#
_symmetry.space_group_name_H-M   'P 1'
#
loop_
_entity.id
_entity.type
_entity.pdbx_description
1 polymer ?
#
loop_
_entity_poly.entity_id
_entity_poly.type
_entity_poly.pdbx_seq_one_letter_code
_entity_poly.pdbx_strand_id
1 'polypeptide(L)'
;MVTSLALASCGAAPESPTQDDANGHTSQTKQQTLSGGADSEKPTPTPTAQAISSSEEAKPGGPLSTEKVQAYPAQGTQLSIADVRVGEHEGFDRVVFEFSGEGAPGYVAGYTPKPLQQASGYPIEVAGGAYLEVLIQGTPMSMINPNDELVKAGPMKRAAGNVQGITHGGVFEADTQYFIGLDKQRPYSLYVLENPTRVVVDVAK
;
A
#
# COMPACT_ATOMS: atom_id res chain seq x y z
N MET A 1 31.56 -40.20 12.44
CA MET A 1 31.33 -40.83 11.14
C MET A 1 31.11 -39.72 10.13
N VAL A 2 31.99 -39.63 9.14
CA VAL A 2 31.94 -38.62 8.07
C VAL A 2 31.41 -39.35 6.85
N THR A 3 30.32 -38.87 6.25
CA THR A 3 29.80 -39.44 5.01
C THR A 3 29.61 -38.31 4.01
N SER A 4 30.61 -38.17 3.13
CA SER A 4 30.54 -37.39 1.89
C SER A 4 29.71 -38.16 0.86
N LEU A 5 28.97 -37.46 0.00
CA LEU A 5 28.36 -38.04 -1.20
C LEU A 5 28.52 -37.09 -2.40
N ALA A 6 28.94 -37.66 -3.53
CA ALA A 6 29.56 -36.99 -4.68
C ALA A 6 28.57 -36.52 -5.76
N LEU A 7 29.03 -35.56 -6.59
CA LEU A 7 28.39 -35.08 -7.82
C LEU A 7 28.38 -36.15 -8.93
N ALA A 8 27.34 -36.13 -9.77
CA ALA A 8 27.36 -36.76 -11.10
C ALA A 8 26.82 -35.79 -12.15
N SER A 9 27.65 -35.57 -13.17
CA SER A 9 27.37 -34.85 -14.43
C SER A 9 27.02 -35.87 -15.51
N CYS A 10 26.12 -35.51 -16.44
CA CYS A 10 26.15 -35.98 -17.83
C CYS A 10 25.26 -35.08 -18.69
N GLY A 11 25.83 -34.54 -19.77
CA GLY A 11 25.10 -33.93 -20.87
C GLY A 11 24.95 -34.88 -22.06
N ALA A 12 24.06 -34.52 -22.99
CA ALA A 12 24.21 -34.61 -24.45
C ALA A 12 22.86 -34.31 -25.13
N ALA A 13 22.86 -33.38 -26.09
CA ALA A 13 21.85 -33.27 -27.16
C ALA A 13 22.08 -34.39 -28.21
N PRO A 14 21.14 -34.71 -29.12
CA PRO A 14 21.05 -33.95 -30.38
C PRO A 14 19.65 -33.86 -31.08
N GLU A 15 19.61 -32.90 -32.01
CA GLU A 15 19.01 -32.91 -33.36
C GLU A 15 17.49 -32.75 -33.65
N SER A 16 17.27 -31.83 -34.61
CA SER A 16 16.02 -31.39 -35.24
C SER A 16 15.54 -32.33 -36.35
N PRO A 17 14.31 -32.09 -36.86
CA PRO A 17 14.19 -31.96 -38.32
C PRO A 17 13.43 -30.68 -38.74
N THR A 18 13.90 -30.15 -39.86
CA THR A 18 13.33 -29.10 -40.71
C THR A 18 12.13 -29.61 -41.51
N GLN A 19 11.14 -28.74 -41.76
CA GLN A 19 10.41 -28.75 -43.03
C GLN A 19 9.89 -27.35 -43.37
N ASP A 20 10.27 -26.94 -44.57
CA ASP A 20 10.02 -25.71 -45.30
C ASP A 20 8.59 -25.71 -45.88
N ASP A 21 7.99 -24.53 -46.07
CA ASP A 21 7.43 -24.10 -47.36
C ASP A 21 6.59 -22.81 -47.25
N ALA A 22 6.89 -21.90 -48.17
CA ALA A 22 6.37 -20.56 -48.32
C ALA A 22 5.28 -20.45 -49.41
N ASN A 23 4.32 -19.52 -49.24
CA ASN A 23 3.66 -18.69 -50.27
C ASN A 23 2.48 -17.93 -49.62
N GLY A 24 2.12 -16.67 -49.91
CA GLY A 24 2.42 -15.83 -51.06
C GLY A 24 1.12 -15.31 -51.71
N HIS A 25 0.66 -14.13 -51.27
CA HIS A 25 -0.12 -13.09 -51.96
C HIS A 25 -1.55 -13.30 -52.58
N THR A 26 -2.47 -12.44 -52.09
CA THR A 26 -3.33 -11.44 -52.80
C THR A 26 -4.50 -11.86 -53.69
N SER A 27 -5.67 -11.27 -53.41
CA SER A 27 -6.60 -10.73 -54.42
C SER A 27 -7.37 -9.52 -53.88
N GLN A 28 -7.46 -8.49 -54.72
CA GLN A 28 -8.04 -7.16 -54.50
C GLN A 28 -9.56 -7.12 -54.78
N THR A 29 -10.16 -5.93 -54.56
CA THR A 29 -11.33 -5.28 -55.23
C THR A 29 -12.45 -4.97 -54.21
N LYS A 30 -13.00 -3.77 -54.00
CA LYS A 30 -12.99 -2.47 -54.70
C LYS A 30 -13.37 -1.36 -53.70
N GLN A 31 -12.92 -0.14 -53.98
CA GLN A 31 -13.37 1.12 -53.37
C GLN A 31 -14.87 1.35 -53.50
N GLN A 32 -15.47 2.01 -52.50
CA GLN A 32 -16.40 3.10 -52.77
C GLN A 32 -16.31 4.18 -51.68
N THR A 33 -15.78 5.33 -52.08
CA THR A 33 -15.81 6.63 -51.41
C THR A 33 -17.24 7.18 -51.41
N LEU A 34 -17.64 7.90 -50.35
CA LEU A 34 -18.48 9.10 -50.45
C LEU A 34 -18.32 9.95 -49.18
N SER A 35 -17.96 11.21 -49.41
CA SER A 35 -17.72 12.28 -48.44
C SER A 35 -18.99 12.86 -47.83
N GLY A 36 -18.84 13.55 -46.69
CA GLY A 36 -19.47 14.84 -46.48
C GLY A 36 -20.37 14.96 -45.24
N GLY A 37 -20.08 15.95 -44.40
CA GLY A 37 -21.02 16.45 -43.39
C GLY A 37 -20.35 17.02 -42.14
N ALA A 38 -19.93 18.28 -42.21
CA ALA A 38 -19.76 19.12 -41.03
C ALA A 38 -21.13 19.60 -40.56
N ASP A 39 -21.42 19.59 -39.25
CA ASP A 39 -21.74 20.81 -38.47
C ASP A 39 -21.99 20.50 -36.96
N SER A 40 -21.78 21.57 -36.21
CA SER A 40 -21.88 21.97 -34.82
C SER A 40 -22.95 21.38 -33.88
N GLU A 41 -22.46 21.14 -32.64
CA GLU A 41 -22.93 21.72 -31.36
C GLU A 41 -24.19 21.17 -30.64
N LYS A 42 -23.94 20.66 -29.43
CA LYS A 42 -24.80 20.86 -28.24
C LYS A 42 -23.95 20.72 -26.96
N PRO A 43 -23.96 21.69 -26.03
CA PRO A 43 -23.29 21.52 -24.74
C PRO A 43 -24.15 20.63 -23.82
N THR A 44 -23.55 19.59 -23.27
CA THR A 44 -24.11 18.81 -22.16
C THR A 44 -23.84 19.55 -20.86
N PRO A 45 -24.83 19.76 -19.97
CA PRO A 45 -24.57 20.41 -18.69
C PRO A 45 -23.75 19.46 -17.81
N THR A 46 -22.55 19.87 -17.42
CA THR A 46 -21.77 19.22 -16.38
C THR A 46 -22.52 19.35 -15.05
N PRO A 47 -22.80 18.26 -14.32
CA PRO A 47 -23.31 18.37 -12.97
C PRO A 47 -22.22 18.99 -12.09
N THR A 48 -22.45 20.21 -11.61
CA THR A 48 -21.69 20.82 -10.53
C THR A 48 -21.84 19.94 -9.30
N ALA A 49 -20.85 19.11 -9.02
CA ALA A 49 -20.73 18.43 -7.74
C ALA A 49 -20.55 19.51 -6.66
N GLN A 50 -21.54 19.63 -5.79
CA GLN A 50 -21.54 20.53 -4.65
C GLN A 50 -20.42 20.11 -3.70
N ALA A 51 -19.44 20.98 -3.51
CA ALA A 51 -18.43 20.84 -2.46
C ALA A 51 -19.13 20.99 -1.10
N ILE A 52 -19.32 19.87 -0.39
CA ILE A 52 -19.64 19.88 1.03
C ILE A 52 -18.40 20.39 1.78
N SER A 53 -18.45 21.67 2.13
CA SER A 53 -17.43 22.34 2.93
C SER A 53 -17.58 21.92 4.39
N SER A 54 -16.80 20.92 4.82
CA SER A 54 -16.59 20.63 6.24
C SER A 54 -15.19 21.08 6.61
N SER A 55 -15.00 22.40 6.74
CA SER A 55 -13.79 23.00 7.31
C SER A 55 -13.91 23.10 8.83
N GLU A 56 -14.29 22.01 9.49
CA GLU A 56 -14.11 21.92 10.93
C GLU A 56 -12.63 21.60 11.14
N GLU A 57 -11.97 22.44 11.93
CA GLU A 57 -10.54 22.31 12.21
C GLU A 57 -10.28 20.92 12.79
N ALA A 58 -9.51 20.11 12.06
CA ALA A 58 -9.26 18.74 12.46
C ALA A 58 -8.50 18.75 13.79
N LYS A 59 -8.95 17.95 14.75
CA LYS A 59 -8.25 17.71 16.03
C LYS A 59 -7.69 16.29 16.06
N PRO A 60 -6.70 16.01 16.93
CA PRO A 60 -6.28 14.65 17.19
C PRO A 60 -7.44 13.78 17.65
N GLY A 61 -7.51 12.53 17.19
CA GLY A 61 -8.61 11.61 17.53
C GLY A 61 -8.56 11.05 18.96
N GLY A 62 -7.50 11.32 19.71
CA GLY A 62 -7.34 10.88 21.09
C GLY A 62 -6.21 11.61 21.83
N PRO A 63 -5.93 11.23 23.09
CA PRO A 63 -4.83 11.79 23.85
C PRO A 63 -3.49 11.45 23.19
N LEU A 64 -2.63 12.45 23.06
CA LEU A 64 -1.29 12.31 22.50
C LEU A 64 -0.32 11.85 23.59
N SER A 65 0.43 10.76 23.33
CA SER A 65 1.47 10.26 24.24
C SER A 65 2.57 9.54 23.47
N THR A 66 3.69 9.21 24.11
CA THR A 66 4.75 8.38 23.51
C THR A 66 4.65 6.91 23.90
N GLU A 67 3.62 6.54 24.67
CA GLU A 67 3.45 5.19 25.19
C GLU A 67 3.07 4.21 24.08
N LYS A 68 3.30 2.91 24.33
CA LYS A 68 2.84 1.85 23.45
C LYS A 68 1.32 1.75 23.53
N VAL A 69 0.64 1.62 22.39
CA VAL A 69 -0.82 1.41 22.32
C VAL A 69 -1.15 0.12 21.59
N GLN A 70 -2.26 -0.51 21.97
CA GLN A 70 -2.75 -1.72 21.31
C GLN A 70 -4.28 -1.84 21.37
N ALA A 71 -4.84 -2.45 20.34
CA ALA A 71 -6.23 -2.90 20.27
C ALA A 71 -6.30 -4.24 19.53
N TYR A 72 -7.26 -5.09 19.86
CA TYR A 72 -7.42 -6.40 19.23
C TYR A 72 -8.38 -6.33 18.04
N PRO A 73 -8.14 -7.12 16.97
CA PRO A 73 -9.07 -7.18 15.85
C PRO A 73 -10.36 -7.87 16.26
N ALA A 74 -11.46 -7.52 15.59
CA ALA A 74 -12.67 -8.32 15.65
C ALA A 74 -12.45 -9.70 15.02
N GLN A 75 -13.24 -10.69 15.44
CA GLN A 75 -13.17 -12.03 14.86
C GLN A 75 -13.58 -11.99 13.38
N GLY A 76 -12.78 -12.63 12.52
CA GLY A 76 -13.07 -12.72 11.08
C GLY A 76 -12.71 -11.47 10.29
N THR A 77 -12.02 -10.48 10.88
CA THR A 77 -11.56 -9.30 10.14
C THR A 77 -10.67 -9.69 8.95
N GLN A 78 -11.05 -9.21 7.77
CA GLN A 78 -10.38 -9.47 6.50
C GLN A 78 -10.32 -8.17 5.70
N LEU A 79 -9.28 -7.39 5.98
CA LEU A 79 -9.07 -6.07 5.38
C LEU A 79 -7.96 -6.09 4.32
N SER A 80 -8.15 -5.27 3.29
CA SER A 80 -7.16 -4.97 2.26
C SER A 80 -6.89 -3.46 2.19
N ILE A 81 -5.64 -3.03 2.19
CA ILE A 81 -5.25 -1.63 2.05
C ILE A 81 -5.83 -1.08 0.74
N ALA A 82 -6.51 0.05 0.86
CA ALA A 82 -7.07 0.79 -0.26
C ALA A 82 -6.25 2.06 -0.52
N ASP A 83 -5.70 2.69 0.52
CA ASP A 83 -4.88 3.87 0.39
C ASP A 83 -3.99 4.11 1.62
N VAL A 84 -2.89 4.84 1.43
CA VAL A 84 -2.03 5.37 2.50
C VAL A 84 -1.79 6.85 2.23
N ARG A 85 -2.26 7.69 3.15
CA ARG A 85 -2.19 9.16 3.05
C ARG A 85 -1.43 9.76 4.23
N VAL A 86 -0.76 10.87 3.98
CA VAL A 86 -0.10 11.69 4.99
C VAL A 86 -0.49 13.15 4.72
N GLY A 87 -0.86 13.89 5.77
CA GLY A 87 -1.25 15.29 5.64
C GLY A 87 -0.93 16.11 6.89
N GLU A 88 -0.69 17.40 6.70
CA GLU A 88 -0.46 18.33 7.79
C GLU A 88 -1.77 18.95 8.27
N HIS A 89 -1.89 19.13 9.59
CA HIS A 89 -2.98 19.84 10.25
C HIS A 89 -2.41 20.89 11.21
N GLU A 90 -3.29 21.69 11.82
CA GLU A 90 -2.88 22.58 12.90
C GLU A 90 -2.52 21.75 14.15
N GLY A 91 -1.27 21.86 14.60
CA GLY A 91 -0.75 21.17 15.80
C GLY A 91 -0.37 19.70 15.65
N PHE A 92 -0.70 19.02 14.55
CA PHE A 92 -0.30 17.63 14.29
C PHE A 92 -0.20 17.31 12.79
N ASP A 93 0.45 16.20 12.47
CA ASP A 93 0.42 15.56 11.16
C ASP A 93 -0.35 14.25 11.27
N ARG A 94 -1.08 13.87 10.22
CA ARG A 94 -1.94 12.69 10.21
C ARG A 94 -1.49 11.70 9.15
N VAL A 95 -1.30 10.45 9.56
CA VAL A 95 -1.14 9.29 8.68
C VAL A 95 -2.44 8.49 8.69
N VAL A 96 -2.96 8.14 7.52
CA VAL A 96 -4.19 7.36 7.36
C VAL A 96 -3.90 6.13 6.53
N PHE A 97 -4.17 4.96 7.09
CA PHE A 97 -4.24 3.69 6.38
C PHE A 97 -5.73 3.38 6.15
N GLU A 98 -6.19 3.50 4.91
CA GLU A 98 -7.57 3.21 4.53
C GLU A 98 -7.68 1.78 4.03
N PHE A 99 -8.77 1.11 4.42
CA PHE A 99 -9.01 -0.29 4.11
C PHE A 99 -10.36 -0.48 3.42
N SER A 100 -10.38 -1.47 2.54
CA SER A 100 -11.57 -2.16 2.05
C SER A 100 -11.69 -3.53 2.74
N GLY A 101 -12.84 -4.18 2.60
CA GLY A 101 -13.13 -5.47 3.23
C GLY A 101 -14.02 -5.33 4.46
N GLU A 102 -14.03 -6.37 5.29
CA GLU A 102 -14.97 -6.53 6.40
C GLU A 102 -14.26 -6.69 7.75
N GLY A 103 -14.94 -6.24 8.81
CA GLY A 103 -14.46 -6.33 10.20
C GLY A 103 -13.71 -5.09 10.70
N ALA A 104 -13.30 -5.15 11.96
CA ALA A 104 -12.58 -4.08 12.64
C ALA A 104 -11.11 -4.50 12.86
N PRO A 105 -10.13 -3.68 12.46
CA PRO A 105 -8.71 -4.00 12.62
C PRO A 105 -8.30 -3.90 14.09
N GLY A 106 -7.31 -4.70 14.45
CA GLY A 106 -6.50 -4.48 15.65
C GLY A 106 -5.25 -3.68 15.28
N TYR A 107 -4.48 -3.29 16.29
CA TYR A 107 -3.17 -2.70 16.07
C TYR A 107 -2.26 -2.87 17.29
N VAL A 108 -0.97 -2.79 17.03
CA VAL A 108 0.07 -2.56 18.03
C VAL A 108 0.98 -1.47 17.49
N ALA A 109 1.15 -0.38 18.25
CA ALA A 109 2.02 0.71 17.85
C ALA A 109 2.95 1.15 18.98
N GLY A 110 4.18 1.48 18.64
CA GLY A 110 5.18 1.95 19.59
C GLY A 110 6.51 2.29 18.93
N TYR A 111 7.30 3.12 19.60
CA TYR A 111 8.63 3.48 19.12
C TYR A 111 9.59 2.30 19.23
N THR A 112 10.43 2.12 18.20
CA THR A 112 11.52 1.15 18.21
C THR A 112 12.85 1.85 17.89
N PRO A 113 13.96 1.48 18.58
CA PRO A 113 15.27 1.99 18.23
C PRO A 113 15.84 1.35 16.94
N LYS A 114 15.26 0.22 16.51
CA LYS A 114 15.74 -0.57 15.36
C LYS A 114 14.55 -1.11 14.56
N PRO A 115 14.25 -0.53 13.39
CA PRO A 115 13.25 -1.10 12.50
C PRO A 115 13.73 -2.45 11.97
N LEU A 116 13.04 -3.52 12.36
CA LEU A 116 13.32 -4.88 11.93
C LEU A 116 12.06 -5.47 11.30
N GLN A 117 12.22 -6.17 10.19
CA GLN A 117 11.13 -6.84 9.51
C GLN A 117 10.56 -7.97 10.38
N GLN A 118 9.23 -8.04 10.48
CA GLN A 118 8.53 -9.12 11.18
C GLN A 118 8.95 -10.50 10.62
N ALA A 119 9.08 -11.49 11.52
CA ALA A 119 9.54 -12.86 11.26
C ALA A 119 11.00 -13.02 10.82
N SER A 120 11.47 -12.28 9.80
CA SER A 120 12.85 -12.42 9.29
C SER A 120 13.89 -11.77 10.21
N GLY A 121 13.53 -10.69 10.89
CA GLY A 121 14.43 -9.89 11.72
C GLY A 121 15.45 -9.07 10.92
N TYR A 122 15.32 -8.99 9.59
CA TYR A 122 16.22 -8.17 8.78
C TYR A 122 15.99 -6.68 9.01
N PRO A 123 17.04 -5.84 9.03
CA PRO A 123 16.88 -4.39 9.15
C PRO A 123 16.02 -3.81 8.01
N ILE A 124 15.19 -2.84 8.35
CA ILE A 124 14.42 -2.04 7.40
C ILE A 124 14.95 -0.61 7.43
N GLU A 125 15.19 -0.04 6.24
CA GLU A 125 15.50 1.39 6.12
C GLU A 125 14.23 2.23 6.28
N VAL A 126 14.27 3.17 7.22
CA VAL A 126 13.18 4.10 7.51
C VAL A 126 13.76 5.51 7.55
N ALA A 127 13.10 6.45 6.89
CA ALA A 127 13.54 7.85 6.88
C ALA A 127 13.37 8.50 8.27
N GLY A 128 14.17 9.51 8.58
CA GLY A 128 14.04 10.29 9.82
C GLY A 128 14.99 9.86 10.95
N GLY A 129 14.77 10.44 12.13
CA GLY A 129 15.56 10.22 13.36
C GLY A 129 14.82 9.44 14.46
N ALA A 130 13.54 9.15 14.28
CA ALA A 130 12.77 8.27 15.17
C ALA A 130 11.80 7.41 14.36
N TYR A 131 11.53 6.19 14.86
CA TYR A 131 10.77 5.18 14.13
C TYR A 131 9.59 4.69 14.97
N LEU A 132 8.38 5.06 14.55
CA LEU A 132 7.15 4.53 15.11
C LEU A 132 6.74 3.31 14.30
N GLU A 133 6.80 2.13 14.92
CA GLU A 133 6.29 0.89 14.33
C GLU A 133 4.78 0.81 14.54
N VAL A 134 4.05 0.44 13.49
CA VAL A 134 2.60 0.23 13.50
C VAL A 134 2.31 -1.12 12.84
N LEU A 135 1.94 -2.10 13.64
CA LEU A 135 1.40 -3.38 13.19
C LEU A 135 -0.12 -3.27 13.15
N ILE A 136 -0.73 -3.45 11.96
CA ILE A 136 -2.18 -3.42 11.77
C ILE A 136 -2.67 -4.85 11.56
N GLN A 137 -3.59 -5.30 12.42
CA GLN A 137 -4.01 -6.69 12.51
C GLN A 137 -5.34 -6.95 11.80
N GLY A 138 -5.54 -8.16 11.29
CA GLY A 138 -6.72 -8.52 10.49
C GLY A 138 -6.60 -8.08 9.02
N THR A 139 -5.37 -7.96 8.54
CA THR A 139 -5.01 -7.51 7.19
C THR A 139 -4.31 -8.66 6.46
N PRO A 140 -5.03 -9.69 6.00
CA PRO A 140 -4.41 -10.81 5.29
C PRO A 140 -3.80 -10.41 3.93
N MET A 141 -4.13 -9.22 3.40
CA MET A 141 -3.53 -8.45 2.29
C MET A 141 -3.11 -9.23 1.04
N SER A 142 -2.15 -10.15 1.18
CA SER A 142 -1.67 -11.11 0.19
C SER A 142 -2.69 -12.16 -0.26
N MET A 143 -3.69 -12.50 0.56
CA MET A 143 -4.64 -13.58 0.28
C MET A 143 -5.86 -13.15 -0.57
N ILE A 144 -6.07 -11.83 -0.77
CA ILE A 144 -7.32 -11.28 -1.36
C ILE A 144 -7.07 -10.60 -2.74
N ASN A 145 -6.06 -11.06 -3.50
CA ASN A 145 -5.65 -10.47 -4.80
C ASN A 145 -5.19 -9.00 -4.71
N PRO A 146 -3.96 -8.72 -4.27
CA PRO A 146 -3.42 -7.37 -4.34
C PRO A 146 -2.75 -7.12 -5.70
N ASN A 147 -3.36 -6.29 -6.53
CA ASN A 147 -2.70 -5.66 -7.66
C ASN A 147 -2.34 -4.23 -7.24
N ASP A 148 -1.23 -3.97 -6.55
CA ASP A 148 -0.84 -2.57 -6.25
C ASP A 148 0.60 -2.38 -5.73
N GLU A 149 1.16 -1.19 -5.97
CA GLU A 149 2.32 -0.62 -5.29
C GLU A 149 2.12 -0.55 -3.76
N LEU A 150 0.87 -0.45 -3.27
CA LEU A 150 0.56 -0.32 -1.85
C LEU A 150 0.91 -1.55 -1.00
N VAL A 151 0.96 -2.76 -1.58
CA VAL A 151 1.32 -3.98 -0.85
C VAL A 151 2.79 -4.37 -0.98
N LYS A 152 3.54 -3.61 -1.77
CA LYS A 152 4.96 -3.86 -1.99
C LYS A 152 5.74 -3.40 -0.75
N ALA A 153 6.46 -4.35 -0.14
CA ALA A 153 7.38 -4.01 0.94
C ALA A 153 8.46 -3.02 0.45
N GLY A 154 8.83 -2.08 1.32
CA GLY A 154 9.78 -1.02 1.03
C GLY A 154 9.22 0.39 1.27
N PRO A 155 10.01 1.43 0.94
CA PRO A 155 9.62 2.80 1.19
C PRO A 155 8.46 3.23 0.29
N MET A 156 7.50 3.91 0.89
CA MET A 156 6.39 4.59 0.20
C MET A 156 6.74 6.06 0.03
N LYS A 157 6.43 6.64 -1.14
CA LYS A 157 6.62 8.07 -1.40
C LYS A 157 5.51 8.88 -0.72
N ARG A 158 5.53 8.93 0.61
CA ARG A 158 4.53 9.58 1.49
C ARG A 158 5.24 10.27 2.65
N ALA A 159 5.18 11.60 2.69
CA ALA A 159 5.79 12.45 3.72
C ALA A 159 5.04 13.78 3.79
N ALA A 160 4.94 14.36 4.99
CA ALA A 160 4.41 15.71 5.22
C ALA A 160 4.78 16.16 6.65
N GLY A 161 5.06 17.44 6.86
CA GLY A 161 5.43 17.96 8.18
C GLY A 161 6.58 17.20 8.83
N ASN A 162 6.32 16.65 10.02
CA ASN A 162 7.26 15.86 10.80
C ASN A 162 7.37 14.40 10.35
N VAL A 163 6.45 13.93 9.49
CA VAL A 163 6.49 12.59 8.88
C VAL A 163 7.41 12.62 7.68
N GLN A 164 8.60 12.04 7.84
CA GLN A 164 9.69 12.02 6.86
C GLN A 164 9.54 10.89 5.84
N GLY A 165 8.70 9.89 6.12
CA GLY A 165 8.47 8.75 5.24
C GLY A 165 7.59 7.68 5.89
N ILE A 166 7.00 6.82 5.05
CA ILE A 166 6.35 5.59 5.47
C ILE A 166 7.07 4.43 4.79
N THR A 167 7.38 3.37 5.54
CA THR A 167 7.97 2.14 4.98
C THR A 167 7.06 0.96 5.28
N HIS A 168 6.64 0.22 4.24
CA HIS A 168 5.89 -1.02 4.39
C HIS A 168 6.86 -2.18 4.71
N GLY A 169 6.76 -2.76 5.90
CA GLY A 169 7.63 -3.85 6.38
C GLY A 169 7.25 -5.23 5.85
N GLY A 170 6.01 -5.42 5.42
CA GLY A 170 5.51 -6.69 4.89
C GLY A 170 4.25 -7.14 5.63
N VAL A 171 3.75 -8.30 5.25
CA VAL A 171 2.58 -8.93 5.87
C VAL A 171 3.01 -10.29 6.39
N PHE A 172 2.69 -10.59 7.64
CA PHE A 172 2.93 -11.91 8.24
C PHE A 172 1.79 -12.24 9.21
N GLU A 173 1.24 -13.45 9.12
CA GLU A 173 0.10 -13.91 9.95
C GLU A 173 -1.12 -12.98 9.96
N ALA A 174 -1.41 -12.33 8.82
CA ALA A 174 -2.46 -11.33 8.66
C ALA A 174 -2.25 -10.02 9.46
N ASP A 175 -1.01 -9.74 9.86
CA ASP A 175 -0.60 -8.46 10.40
C ASP A 175 0.29 -7.75 9.36
N THR A 176 -0.09 -6.52 9.00
CA THR A 176 0.71 -5.66 8.12
C THR A 176 1.57 -4.72 8.94
N GLN A 177 2.87 -4.75 8.69
CA GLN A 177 3.84 -3.91 9.37
C GLN A 177 4.11 -2.64 8.59
N TYR A 178 4.02 -1.51 9.26
CA TYR A 178 4.45 -0.21 8.76
C TYR A 178 5.41 0.46 9.75
N PHE A 179 6.32 1.24 9.21
CA PHE A 179 7.14 2.17 9.97
C PHE A 179 6.83 3.59 9.52
N ILE A 180 6.52 4.46 10.48
CA ILE A 180 6.38 5.90 10.29
C ILE A 180 7.70 6.53 10.74
N GLY A 181 8.42 7.08 9.76
CA GLY A 181 9.65 7.82 9.97
C GLY A 181 9.37 9.25 10.42
N LEU A 182 9.93 9.65 11.55
CA LEU A 182 9.76 10.99 12.12
C LEU A 182 11.11 11.70 12.27
N ASP A 183 11.13 13.03 12.27
CA ASP A 183 12.32 13.83 12.57
C ASP A 183 12.90 13.54 13.98
N LYS A 184 12.03 13.38 14.97
CA LYS A 184 12.32 12.99 16.36
C LYS A 184 11.14 12.26 16.98
N GLN A 185 11.34 11.67 18.16
CA GLN A 185 10.25 11.04 18.91
C GLN A 185 9.21 12.09 19.34
N ARG A 186 7.94 11.85 19.01
CA ARG A 186 6.83 12.77 19.22
C ARG A 186 5.62 12.07 19.86
N PRO A 187 4.83 12.76 20.69
CA PRO A 187 3.54 12.23 21.13
C PRO A 187 2.65 11.91 19.93
N TYR A 188 1.95 10.77 19.99
CA TYR A 188 1.01 10.34 18.96
C TYR A 188 -0.28 9.80 19.59
N SER A 189 -1.34 9.74 18.77
CA SER A 189 -2.58 9.03 19.07
C SER A 189 -2.91 8.13 17.89
N LEU A 190 -3.50 6.96 18.16
CA LEU A 190 -3.88 6.01 17.14
C LEU A 190 -5.31 5.52 17.41
N TYR A 191 -6.16 5.57 16.40
CA TYR A 191 -7.57 5.21 16.50
C TYR A 191 -8.12 4.69 15.18
N VAL A 192 -9.31 4.10 15.24
CA VAL A 192 -10.00 3.54 14.07
C VAL A 192 -11.21 4.42 13.74
N LEU A 193 -11.41 4.68 12.45
CA LEU A 193 -12.63 5.24 11.90
C LEU A 193 -13.33 4.21 11.04
N GLU A 194 -14.64 4.31 10.95
CA GLU A 194 -15.48 3.47 10.09
C GLU A 194 -15.99 4.29 8.89
N ASN A 195 -16.53 3.61 7.87
CA ASN A 195 -17.20 4.20 6.71
C ASN A 195 -16.39 5.29 5.95
N PRO A 196 -15.23 4.96 5.32
CA PRO A 196 -14.58 3.66 5.23
C PRO A 196 -13.68 3.34 6.45
N THR A 197 -13.36 2.06 6.62
CA THR A 197 -12.46 1.58 7.68
C THR A 197 -11.08 2.21 7.52
N ARG A 198 -10.59 2.89 8.55
CA ARG A 198 -9.30 3.56 8.56
C ARG A 198 -8.61 3.37 9.89
N VAL A 199 -7.31 3.07 9.85
CA VAL A 199 -6.42 3.25 11.00
C VAL A 199 -5.75 4.61 10.83
N VAL A 200 -5.91 5.48 11.83
CA VAL A 200 -5.40 6.86 11.80
C VAL A 200 -4.37 7.05 12.89
N VAL A 201 -3.22 7.62 12.53
CA VAL A 201 -2.15 8.00 13.45
C VAL A 201 -1.96 9.51 13.37
N ASP A 202 -2.22 10.20 14.48
CA ASP A 202 -1.92 11.64 14.62
C ASP A 202 -0.63 11.82 15.40
N VAL A 203 0.29 12.62 14.87
CA VAL A 203 1.61 12.88 15.46
C VAL A 203 1.74 14.38 15.76
N ALA A 204 2.05 14.73 17.01
CA ALA A 204 2.17 16.11 17.45
C ALA A 204 3.30 16.88 16.73
N LYS A 205 3.05 18.16 16.39
CA LYS A 205 4.07 19.05 15.80
C LYS A 205 5.20 19.44 16.75
#